data_AF-A0A4Y2NP83-F1
#
_entry.id   AF-A0A4Y2NP83-F1
#
_cell.length_a   1.000
_cell.length_b   1.000
_cell.length_c   1.000
_cell.angle_alpha   90.00
_cell.angle_beta   90.00
_cell.angle_gamma   90.00
#
_symmetry.space_group_name_H-M   'P 1'
#
loop_
_entity.id
_entity.type
_entity.pdbx_description
1 polymer ?
#
loop_
_entity_poly.entity_id
_entity_poly.type
_entity_poly.pdbx_seq_one_letter_code
_entity_poly.pdbx_strand_id
1 'polypeptide(L)'
;MVLHGIFPTVTPVVTKVLAAARTLDRFGISDRAGAAIMSAVLQDVGIISESNVLNVVDRNKIRCRRRKARTTLLSQVIKDYDQDQFGLYFDGRKDRTLSLEDNRRKVIVEEHITLVKEPVSEYIGHVSENFGRVQIIGINIYSFFVIS
;
A
#
# COMPACT_ATOMS: atom_id res chain seq x y z
N MET A 1 -3.81 -54.82 -2.20
CA MET A 1 -3.84 -53.60 -1.36
C MET A 1 -3.41 -52.44 -2.24
N VAL A 2 -4.36 -51.71 -2.83
CA VAL A 2 -4.08 -50.60 -3.76
C VAL A 2 -4.11 -49.31 -2.95
N LEU A 3 -2.93 -48.72 -2.72
CA LEU A 3 -2.83 -47.39 -2.12
C LEU A 3 -3.28 -46.37 -3.17
N HIS A 4 -4.52 -45.92 -3.04
CA HIS A 4 -5.04 -44.79 -3.78
C HIS A 4 -4.34 -43.52 -3.27
N GLY A 5 -3.17 -43.21 -3.85
CA GLY A 5 -2.48 -41.95 -3.63
C GLY A 5 -3.36 -40.82 -4.14
N ILE A 6 -3.85 -39.98 -3.22
CA ILE A 6 -4.56 -38.76 -3.54
C ILE A 6 -3.53 -37.82 -4.20
N PHE A 7 -3.49 -37.83 -5.53
CA PHE A 7 -2.78 -36.80 -6.28
C PHE A 7 -3.44 -35.46 -5.93
N PRO A 8 -2.69 -34.46 -5.43
CA PRO A 8 -3.27 -33.16 -5.19
C PRO A 8 -3.74 -32.62 -6.53
N THR A 9 -5.04 -32.32 -6.60
CA THR A 9 -5.70 -31.60 -7.68
C THR A 9 -4.75 -30.54 -8.23
N VAL A 10 -4.38 -30.70 -9.51
CA VAL A 10 -3.42 -29.85 -10.22
C VAL A 10 -4.04 -28.47 -10.37
N THR A 11 -4.03 -27.69 -9.29
CA THR A 11 -4.20 -26.25 -9.38
C THR A 11 -3.09 -25.75 -10.29
N PRO A 12 -3.41 -25.00 -11.36
CA PRO A 12 -2.41 -24.63 -12.35
C PRO A 12 -1.31 -23.86 -11.62
N VAL A 13 -0.04 -24.24 -11.87
CA VAL A 13 1.19 -23.61 -11.32
C VAL A 13 1.10 -22.07 -11.26
N VAL A 14 0.35 -21.49 -12.19
CA VAL A 14 -0.18 -20.12 -12.25
C VAL A 14 -0.61 -19.53 -10.90
N THR A 15 -1.32 -20.26 -10.03
CA THR A 15 -1.83 -19.75 -8.74
C THR A 15 -0.75 -19.74 -7.65
N LYS A 16 0.14 -20.74 -7.63
CA LYS A 16 1.26 -20.81 -6.66
C LYS A 16 2.32 -19.73 -6.91
N VAL A 17 2.54 -19.32 -8.16
CA VAL A 17 3.53 -18.29 -8.50
C VAL A 17 3.11 -16.87 -8.05
N LEU A 18 1.81 -16.61 -7.84
CA LEU A 18 1.35 -15.29 -7.40
C LEU A 18 1.74 -14.98 -5.94
N ALA A 19 1.56 -15.96 -5.04
CA ALA A 19 1.96 -15.81 -3.64
C ALA A 19 3.49 -15.62 -3.50
N ALA A 20 4.25 -16.40 -4.29
CA ALA A 20 5.70 -16.23 -4.40
C ALA A 20 6.07 -14.83 -4.91
N ALA A 21 5.42 -14.32 -5.96
CA ALA A 21 5.70 -12.98 -6.49
C ALA A 21 5.48 -11.87 -5.45
N ARG A 22 4.42 -11.97 -4.63
CA ARG A 22 4.11 -11.02 -3.55
C ARG A 22 5.14 -11.06 -2.42
N THR A 23 5.55 -12.25 -2.01
CA THR A 23 6.59 -12.40 -0.97
C THR A 23 7.94 -11.89 -1.44
N LEU A 24 8.33 -12.19 -2.69
CA LEU A 24 9.53 -11.64 -3.30
C LEU A 24 9.50 -10.11 -3.31
N ASP A 25 8.36 -9.49 -3.66
CA ASP A 25 8.18 -8.02 -3.61
C ASP A 25 8.33 -7.48 -2.18
N ARG A 26 7.73 -8.14 -1.19
CA ARG A 26 7.82 -7.74 0.23
C ARG A 26 9.26 -7.73 0.76
N PHE A 27 10.07 -8.69 0.33
CA PHE A 27 11.47 -8.81 0.75
C PHE A 27 12.47 -8.12 -0.20
N GLY A 28 11.99 -7.41 -1.23
CA GLY A 28 12.87 -6.71 -2.18
C GLY A 28 13.79 -7.63 -3.00
N ILE A 29 13.44 -8.91 -3.15
CA ILE A 29 14.29 -9.90 -3.82
C ILE A 29 14.35 -9.60 -5.32
N SER A 30 15.54 -9.73 -5.93
CA SER A 30 15.69 -9.52 -7.37
C SER A 30 14.92 -10.58 -8.19
N ASP A 31 14.41 -10.21 -9.38
CA ASP A 31 13.69 -11.15 -10.25
C ASP A 31 14.53 -12.39 -10.60
N ARG A 32 15.86 -12.22 -10.74
CA ARG A 32 16.78 -13.31 -11.09
C ARG A 32 17.01 -14.25 -9.90
N ALA A 33 17.17 -13.72 -8.70
CA ALA A 33 17.27 -14.54 -7.49
C ALA A 33 15.96 -15.28 -7.21
N GLY A 34 14.82 -14.60 -7.32
CA GLY A 34 13.50 -15.22 -7.16
C GLY A 34 13.24 -16.34 -8.17
N ALA A 35 13.66 -16.16 -9.43
CA ALA A 35 13.59 -17.20 -10.46
C ALA A 35 14.43 -18.44 -10.14
N ALA A 36 15.65 -18.25 -9.64
CA ALA A 36 16.53 -19.35 -9.23
C ALA A 36 15.96 -20.14 -8.05
N ILE A 37 15.51 -19.44 -7.00
CA ILE A 37 14.89 -20.06 -5.81
C ILE A 37 13.65 -20.86 -6.22
N MET A 38 12.76 -20.26 -7.01
CA MET A 38 11.53 -20.92 -7.44
C MET A 38 11.82 -22.13 -8.35
N SER A 39 12.82 -22.03 -9.23
CA SER A 39 13.19 -23.15 -10.10
C SER A 39 13.78 -24.31 -9.29
N ALA A 40 14.63 -24.04 -8.31
CA ALA A 40 15.19 -25.05 -7.41
C ALA A 40 14.10 -25.75 -6.58
N VAL A 41 13.18 -24.99 -5.99
CA VAL A 41 12.05 -25.56 -5.22
C VAL A 41 11.13 -26.39 -6.11
N LEU A 42 10.88 -25.96 -7.34
CA LEU A 42 10.03 -26.72 -8.28
C LEU A 42 10.71 -27.99 -8.80
N GLN A 43 12.04 -28.02 -8.88
CA GLN A 43 12.80 -29.23 -9.14
C GLN A 43 12.73 -30.21 -7.96
N ASP A 44 12.92 -29.71 -6.73
CA ASP A 44 12.85 -30.51 -5.50
C ASP A 44 11.46 -31.15 -5.30
N VAL A 45 10.39 -30.41 -5.62
CA VAL A 45 9.01 -30.92 -5.56
C VAL A 45 8.65 -31.82 -6.76
N GLY A 46 9.57 -32.01 -7.72
CA GLY A 46 9.37 -32.90 -8.88
C GLY A 46 8.41 -32.35 -9.95
N ILE A 47 8.13 -31.05 -9.94
CA ILE A 47 7.28 -30.38 -10.94
C ILE A 47 8.09 -30.06 -12.21
N ILE A 48 9.38 -29.81 -12.06
CA ILE A 48 10.34 -29.62 -13.15
C ILE A 48 11.33 -30.78 -13.10
N SER A 49 11.54 -31.44 -14.23
CA SER A 49 12.67 -32.36 -14.42
C SER A 49 13.73 -31.70 -15.30
N GLU A 50 14.97 -32.17 -15.22
CA GLU A 50 16.05 -31.73 -16.13
C GLU A 50 15.70 -31.96 -17.61
N SER A 51 14.86 -32.98 -17.90
CA SER A 51 14.40 -33.30 -19.25
C SER A 51 13.24 -32.43 -19.76
N ASN A 52 12.54 -31.69 -18.90
CA ASN A 52 11.37 -30.88 -19.27
C ASN A 52 11.51 -29.42 -18.83
N VAL A 53 12.17 -28.63 -19.67
CA VAL A 53 12.54 -27.22 -19.42
C VAL A 53 11.35 -26.25 -19.54
N LEU A 54 10.20 -26.68 -20.08
CA LEU A 54 9.08 -25.79 -20.38
C LEU A 54 8.52 -25.05 -19.14
N ASN A 55 8.59 -25.72 -17.98
CA ASN A 55 8.05 -25.21 -16.72
C ASN A 55 9.06 -24.43 -15.88
N VAL A 56 10.30 -24.24 -16.35
CA VAL A 56 11.32 -23.46 -15.63
C VAL A 56 10.84 -22.03 -15.40
N VAL A 57 11.06 -21.53 -14.18
CA VAL A 57 10.68 -20.19 -13.78
C VAL A 57 11.81 -19.24 -14.18
N ASP A 58 11.60 -18.54 -15.29
CA ASP A 58 12.53 -17.50 -15.72
C ASP A 58 12.26 -16.14 -15.04
N ARG A 59 13.21 -15.23 -15.20
CA ARG A 59 13.13 -13.85 -14.70
C ARG A 59 11.88 -13.11 -15.22
N ASN A 60 11.52 -13.30 -16.49
CA ASN A 60 10.38 -12.64 -17.12
C ASN A 60 9.04 -13.15 -16.57
N LYS A 61 8.92 -14.44 -16.22
CA LYS A 61 7.75 -15.02 -15.55
C LYS A 61 7.55 -14.38 -14.19
N ILE A 62 8.61 -14.20 -13.38
CA ILE A 62 8.54 -13.47 -12.11
C ILE A 62 8.13 -12.02 -12.31
N ARG A 63 8.79 -11.30 -13.23
CA ARG A 63 8.50 -9.89 -13.54
C ARG A 63 7.05 -9.70 -14.00
N CYS A 64 6.55 -10.58 -14.87
CA CYS A 64 5.18 -10.56 -15.36
C CYS A 64 4.18 -10.79 -14.21
N ARG A 65 4.47 -11.75 -13.32
CA ARG A 65 3.61 -12.07 -12.18
C ARG A 65 3.57 -10.95 -11.15
N ARG A 66 4.71 -10.31 -10.88
CA ARG A 66 4.78 -9.07 -10.07
C ARG A 66 3.95 -7.95 -10.68
N ARG A 67 4.11 -7.70 -11.98
CA ARG A 67 3.32 -6.67 -12.68
C ARG A 67 1.82 -6.94 -12.57
N LYS A 68 1.38 -8.18 -12.82
CA LYS A 68 -0.03 -8.59 -12.66
C LYS A 68 -0.52 -8.41 -11.22
N ALA A 69 0.27 -8.82 -10.23
CA ALA A 69 -0.06 -8.67 -8.81
C ALA A 69 -0.28 -7.20 -8.45
N ARG A 70 0.63 -6.32 -8.89
CA ARG A 70 0.56 -4.87 -8.65
C ARG A 70 -0.62 -4.23 -9.38
N THR A 71 -0.90 -4.60 -10.63
CA THR A 71 -2.05 -4.06 -11.36
C THR A 71 -3.37 -4.48 -10.74
N THR A 72 -3.49 -5.73 -10.25
CA THR A 72 -4.69 -6.18 -9.54
C THR A 72 -4.88 -5.38 -8.24
N LEU A 73 -3.81 -5.17 -7.47
CA LEU A 73 -3.87 -4.33 -6.28
C LEU A 73 -4.30 -2.90 -6.62
N LEU A 74 -3.64 -2.25 -7.58
CA LEU A 74 -4.00 -0.89 -8.00
C LEU A 74 -5.46 -0.80 -8.47
N SER A 75 -5.95 -1.77 -9.25
CA SER A 75 -7.35 -1.77 -9.68
C SER A 75 -8.35 -1.93 -8.53
N GLN A 76 -7.94 -2.57 -7.44
CA GLN A 76 -8.77 -2.73 -6.25
C GLN A 76 -8.78 -1.43 -5.45
N VAL A 77 -7.60 -0.83 -5.22
CA VAL A 77 -7.51 0.49 -4.59
C VAL A 77 -8.28 1.55 -5.40
N ILE A 78 -8.25 1.50 -6.74
CA ILE A 78 -9.05 2.39 -7.63
C ILE A 78 -10.56 2.22 -7.48
N LYS A 79 -11.04 1.01 -7.18
CA LYS A 79 -12.47 0.81 -6.87
C LYS A 79 -12.83 1.36 -5.50
N ASP A 80 -11.89 1.33 -4.56
CA ASP A 80 -12.07 1.91 -3.23
C ASP A 80 -12.04 3.46 -3.29
N TYR A 81 -11.36 4.05 -4.28
CA TYR A 81 -11.32 5.50 -4.51
C TYR A 81 -12.62 6.11 -5.08
N ASP A 82 -13.59 5.31 -5.52
CA ASP A 82 -14.92 5.80 -5.96
C ASP A 82 -15.83 6.15 -4.76
N GLN A 83 -15.36 5.90 -3.54
CA GLN A 83 -16.04 6.29 -2.31
C GLN A 83 -15.33 7.48 -1.67
N ASP A 84 -16.06 8.60 -1.57
CA ASP A 84 -15.82 9.77 -0.72
C ASP A 84 -14.36 9.97 -0.28
N GLN A 85 -13.50 10.36 -1.22
CA GLN A 85 -12.10 10.63 -0.92
C GLN A 85 -11.96 12.00 -0.25
N PHE A 86 -11.23 12.03 0.87
CA PHE A 86 -10.88 13.25 1.59
C PHE A 86 -9.44 13.65 1.28
N GLY A 87 -9.24 14.85 0.77
CA GLY A 87 -7.94 15.50 0.57
C GLY A 87 -7.66 16.51 1.68
N LEU A 88 -6.49 16.38 2.32
CA LEU A 88 -5.95 17.37 3.24
C LEU A 88 -5.14 18.39 2.43
N TYR A 89 -5.59 19.65 2.41
CA TYR A 89 -4.97 20.74 1.68
C TYR A 89 -4.47 21.81 2.65
N PHE A 90 -3.19 22.18 2.52
CA PHE A 90 -2.65 23.36 3.18
C PHE A 90 -2.94 24.58 2.30
N ASP A 91 -3.75 25.52 2.76
CA ASP A 91 -4.03 26.78 2.03
C ASP A 91 -2.84 27.77 2.13
N GLY A 92 -1.73 27.36 2.76
CA GLY A 92 -0.52 28.18 2.93
C GLY A 92 -0.71 29.42 3.81
N ARG A 93 -1.91 29.63 4.34
CA ARG A 93 -2.25 30.72 5.26
C ARG A 93 -1.61 30.48 6.61
N LYS A 94 -0.98 31.54 7.12
CA LYS A 94 -0.34 31.59 8.43
C LYS A 94 -0.91 32.78 9.18
N ASP A 95 -1.90 32.53 10.00
CA ASP A 95 -2.58 33.58 10.75
C ASP A 95 -1.74 33.93 11.98
N ARG A 96 -1.47 35.22 12.16
CA ARG A 96 -0.66 35.73 13.27
C ARG A 96 -1.59 36.28 14.33
N THR A 97 -1.81 35.53 15.40
CA THR A 97 -2.65 35.92 16.52
C THR A 97 -1.78 36.48 17.64
N LEU A 98 -2.14 37.66 18.17
CA LEU A 98 -1.49 38.23 19.35
C LEU A 98 -2.09 37.59 20.61
N SER A 99 -1.29 36.81 21.34
CA SER A 99 -1.66 36.33 22.67
C SER A 99 -0.98 37.18 23.73
N LEU A 100 -1.68 37.38 24.85
CA LEU A 100 -1.13 38.00 26.05
C LEU A 100 -0.85 36.88 27.05
N GLU A 101 0.41 36.47 27.14
CA GLU A 101 0.85 35.44 28.07
C GLU A 101 1.85 36.11 29.02
N ASP A 102 1.57 36.07 30.32
CA ASP A 102 2.47 36.61 31.36
C ASP A 102 2.81 38.11 31.20
N ASN A 103 1.81 38.94 30.90
CA ASN A 103 1.93 40.38 30.60
C ASN A 103 2.87 40.74 29.44
N ARG A 104 3.34 39.76 28.67
CA ARG A 104 4.14 39.96 27.46
C ARG A 104 3.29 39.63 26.24
N ARG A 105 3.36 40.48 25.21
CA ARG A 105 2.71 40.20 23.93
C ARG A 105 3.54 39.16 23.20
N LYS A 106 2.91 38.05 22.84
CA LYS A 106 3.50 36.96 22.06
C LYS A 106 2.73 36.85 20.75
N VAL A 107 3.45 36.81 19.64
CA VAL A 107 2.85 36.53 18.34
C VAL A 107 2.85 35.02 18.18
N ILE A 108 1.66 34.43 18.12
CA ILE A 108 1.45 33.04 17.78
C ILE A 108 1.14 32.97 16.29
N VAL A 109 1.76 32.02 15.58
CA VAL A 109 1.48 31.77 14.18
C VAL A 109 0.75 30.44 14.09
N GLU A 110 -0.51 30.47 13.66
CA GLU A 110 -1.35 29.31 13.45
C GLU A 110 -1.38 28.95 11.95
N GLU A 111 -1.29 27.66 11.63
CA GLU A 111 -1.41 27.15 10.26
C GLU A 111 -2.84 26.66 10.02
N HIS A 112 -3.39 26.99 8.85
CA HIS A 112 -4.73 26.57 8.45
C HIS A 112 -4.65 25.36 7.53
N ILE A 113 -5.21 24.24 7.99
CA ILE A 113 -5.37 23.02 7.21
C ILE A 113 -6.83 22.90 6.80
N THR A 114 -7.09 22.80 5.51
CA THR A 114 -8.43 22.63 4.93
C THR A 114 -8.63 21.19 4.53
N LEU A 115 -9.78 20.61 4.89
CA LEU A 115 -10.21 19.31 4.40
C LEU A 115 -11.23 19.49 3.30
N VAL A 116 -10.98 18.79 2.20
CA VAL A 116 -11.77 18.89 0.97
C VAL A 116 -12.16 17.49 0.51
N LYS A 117 -13.39 17.32 0.02
CA LYS A 117 -13.85 16.09 -0.61
C LYS A 117 -13.54 16.13 -2.11
N GLU A 118 -12.86 15.11 -2.60
CA GLU A 118 -12.62 14.91 -4.02
C GLU A 118 -13.68 13.99 -4.65
N PRO A 119 -13.97 14.12 -5.96
CA PRO A 119 -13.28 14.94 -6.97
C PRO A 119 -13.79 16.39 -7.12
N VAL A 120 -14.90 16.76 -6.49
CA VAL A 120 -15.57 18.07 -6.66
C VAL A 120 -14.84 19.21 -5.93
N SER A 121 -13.83 18.86 -5.14
CA SER A 121 -13.15 19.79 -4.23
C SER A 121 -14.14 20.49 -3.29
N GLU A 122 -15.11 19.74 -2.75
CA GLU A 122 -16.12 20.25 -1.84
C GLU A 122 -15.47 20.52 -0.47
N TYR A 123 -15.58 21.76 0.02
CA TYR A 123 -15.04 22.12 1.32
C TYR A 123 -15.84 21.44 2.43
N ILE A 124 -15.15 20.71 3.32
CA ILE A 124 -15.79 19.97 4.42
C ILE A 124 -15.53 20.67 5.75
N GLY A 125 -14.33 21.21 5.94
CA GLY A 125 -13.94 21.86 7.18
C GLY A 125 -12.51 22.37 7.15
N HIS A 126 -12.13 23.09 8.21
CA HIS A 126 -10.74 23.48 8.44
C HIS A 126 -10.37 23.29 9.91
N VAL A 127 -9.08 23.18 10.15
CA VAL A 127 -8.49 23.18 11.49
C VAL A 127 -7.42 24.26 11.53
N SER A 128 -7.49 25.14 12.53
CA SER A 128 -6.45 26.13 12.82
C SER A 128 -5.54 25.56 13.89
N GLU A 129 -4.28 25.29 13.56
CA GLU A 129 -3.36 24.57 14.44
C GLU A 129 -2.20 25.45 14.90
N ASN A 130 -1.87 25.33 16.19
CA ASN A 130 -0.70 25.94 16.78
C ASN A 130 0.57 25.20 16.34
N PHE A 131 1.43 25.86 15.56
CA PHE A 131 2.67 25.29 15.03
C PHE A 131 3.55 24.75 16.16
N GLY A 132 3.92 23.46 16.12
CA GLY A 132 4.96 22.88 16.98
C GLY A 132 4.61 21.63 17.81
N ARG A 133 3.39 21.10 17.74
CA ARG A 133 3.04 19.83 18.42
C ARG A 133 2.37 18.83 17.48
N VAL A 134 3.20 18.01 16.83
CA VAL A 134 2.79 16.89 15.94
C VAL A 134 1.72 15.98 16.59
N GLN A 135 1.75 15.83 17.92
CA GLN A 135 0.74 15.05 18.66
C GLN A 135 -0.67 15.66 18.57
N ILE A 136 -0.80 16.99 18.59
CA ILE A 136 -2.10 17.68 18.53
C ILE A 136 -2.71 17.55 17.13
N ILE A 137 -1.88 17.63 16.09
CA ILE A 137 -2.27 17.43 14.70
C ILE A 137 -2.87 16.03 14.50
N GLY A 138 -2.15 15.00 14.95
CA GLY A 138 -2.63 13.62 14.84
C GLY A 138 -3.94 13.36 15.59
N ILE A 139 -4.11 13.96 16.79
CA ILE A 139 -5.33 13.83 17.59
C ILE A 139 -6.52 14.55 16.93
N ASN A 140 -6.32 15.75 16.39
CA ASN A 140 -7.38 16.51 15.75
C ASN A 140 -7.83 15.86 14.44
N ILE A 141 -6.89 15.38 13.62
CA ILE A 141 -7.19 14.59 12.42
C ILE A 141 -8.01 13.36 12.82
N TYR A 142 -7.57 12.62 13.84
CA TYR A 142 -8.30 11.44 14.31
C TYR A 142 -9.71 11.78 14.82
N SER A 143 -9.85 12.82 15.65
CA SER A 143 -11.14 13.28 16.18
C SER A 143 -12.10 13.67 15.07
N PHE A 144 -11.60 14.31 14.01
CA PHE A 144 -12.41 14.72 12.87
C PHE A 144 -12.98 13.50 12.12
N PHE A 145 -12.14 12.50 11.82
CA PHE A 145 -12.55 11.29 11.09
C PHE A 145 -13.39 10.32 11.90
N VAL A 146 -13.36 10.39 13.23
CA VAL A 146 -14.09 9.48 14.13
C VAL A 146 -15.45 10.05 14.59
N ILE A 147 -15.60 11.38 14.62
CA ILE A 147 -16.83 12.04 15.12
C ILE A 147 -17.77 12.47 13.97
N SER A 148 -17.30 12.54 12.73
CA SER A 148 -18.10 12.93 11.55
C SER A 148 -18.77 11.74 10.86
#